data_AF-A0A0A9G3Q5-F1
#
_entry.id   AF-A0A0A9G3Q5-F1
#
_cell.length_a   1.000
_cell.length_b   1.000
_cell.length_c   1.000
_cell.angle_alpha   90.00
_cell.angle_beta   90.00
_cell.angle_gamma   90.00
#
_symmetry.space_group_name_H-M   'P 1'
#
loop_
_entity.id
_entity.type
_entity.pdbx_description
1 polymer ?
#
loop_
_entity_poly.entity_id
_entity_poly.type
_entity_poly.pdbx_seq_one_letter_code
_entity_poly.pdbx_strand_id
1 'polypeptide(L)' 'MFASCLAVRGPGADGMGRLVDSATGAEYVPTYEDKDGDWMLVGDVPFKMFVDSCKRIRLMKSSEAVNLSPRTSSQ' A
#
# COMPACT_ATOMS: atom_id res chain seq x y z
N MET A 1 -0.02 11.61 -4.91
CA MET A 1 -0.96 10.48 -4.86
C MET A 1 -1.71 10.51 -3.52
N PHE A 2 -2.97 10.07 -3.46
CA PHE A 2 -3.76 10.09 -2.21
C PHE A 2 -3.22 9.15 -1.12
N ALA A 3 -2.27 8.27 -1.48
CA ALA A 3 -1.53 7.37 -0.58
C ALA A 3 -1.05 8.07 0.69
N SER A 4 -0.58 9.31 0.56
CA SER A 4 -0.05 10.10 1.68
C SER A 4 -1.11 10.42 2.74
N CYS A 5 -2.39 10.51 2.37
CA CYS A 5 -3.50 10.68 3.32
C CYS A 5 -3.88 9.37 4.03
N LEU A 6 -3.63 8.21 3.42
CA LEU A 6 -3.85 6.90 4.04
C LEU A 6 -2.61 6.39 4.79
N ALA A 7 -1.55 7.21 4.89
CA ALA A 7 -0.39 6.87 5.69
C ALA A 7 -0.86 6.62 7.14
N VAL A 8 -0.79 5.35 7.56
CA VAL A 8 -1.03 4.98 8.95
C VAL A 8 -0.02 5.77 9.77
N ARG A 9 -0.50 6.76 10.50
CA ARG A 9 0.36 7.65 11.28
C ARG A 9 0.76 6.92 12.57
N GLY A 10 1.71 6.00 12.45
CA GLY A 10 2.28 5.23 13.55
C GLY A 10 3.76 5.57 13.78
N PRO A 11 4.30 5.40 15.00
CA PRO A 11 5.73 5.50 15.25
C PRO A 11 6.44 4.39 14.47
N GLY A 12 7.11 4.76 13.36
CA GLY A 12 7.75 3.81 12.44
C GLY A 12 7.41 4.00 10.96
N ALA A 13 6.59 4.98 10.59
CA ALA A 13 6.35 5.31 9.19
C ALA A 13 7.60 5.97 8.56
N ASP A 14 8.25 5.31 7.59
CA ASP A 14 9.27 5.96 6.77
C ASP A 14 8.60 6.95 5.80
N GLY A 15 9.35 7.94 5.31
CA GLY A 15 8.84 8.94 4.35
C GLY A 15 8.35 8.34 3.02
N MET A 16 8.45 7.03 2.85
CA MET A 16 8.02 6.27 1.67
C MET A 16 6.62 5.65 1.85
N GLY A 17 5.98 5.82 3.01
CA GLY A 17 4.65 5.27 3.28
C GLY A 17 4.66 3.81 3.74
N ARG A 18 5.81 3.33 4.23
CA ARG A 18 5.98 1.98 4.77
C ARG A 18 6.04 2.07 6.28
N LEU A 19 5.48 1.07 6.94
CA LEU A 19 5.36 1.02 8.39
C LEU A 19 6.37 0.02 8.91
N VAL A 20 7.35 0.49 9.68
CA VAL A 20 8.35 -0.37 10.30
C VAL A 20 7.89 -0.70 11.71
N ASP A 21 7.68 -1.99 11.98
CA ASP A 21 7.46 -2.47 13.33
C ASP A 21 8.77 -2.38 14.13
N SER A 22 8.80 -1.56 15.18
CA SER A 22 10.02 -1.36 15.97
C SER A 22 10.45 -2.59 16.79
N ALA A 23 9.56 -3.54 17.05
CA ALA A 23 9.86 -4.73 17.84
C ALA A 23 10.52 -5.84 17.00
N THR A 24 10.11 -5.98 15.74
CA THR A 24 10.54 -7.06 14.84
C THR A 24 11.38 -6.56 13.67
N GLY A 25 11.40 -5.25 13.42
CA GLY A 25 12.00 -4.64 12.23
C GLY A 25 11.23 -4.96 10.93
N ALA A 26 10.07 -5.62 11.02
CA ALA A 26 9.29 -5.99 9.86
C ALA A 26 8.65 -4.74 9.25
N GLU A 27 8.79 -4.61 7.93
CA GLU A 27 8.26 -3.47 7.20
C GLU A 27 6.93 -3.88 6.56
N TYR A 28 5.94 -2.99 6.61
CA TYR A 28 4.60 -3.24 6.11
C TYR A 28 4.20 -2.17 5.09
N VAL A 29 3.40 -2.59 4.12
CA VAL A 29 2.86 -1.72 3.07
C VAL A 29 1.34 -1.79 3.05
N PRO A 30 0.64 -0.66 2.82
CA PRO A 30 -0.80 -0.66 2.66
C PRO A 30 -1.19 -1.16 1.26
N THR A 31 -1.99 -2.21 1.21
CA THR A 31 -2.55 -2.79 -0.02
C THR A 31 -4.06 -2.83 0.05
N TYR A 32 -4.72 -2.93 -1.10
CA TYR A 32 -6.16 -3.11 -1.18
C TYR A 32 -6.55 -4.14 -2.24
N GLU A 33 -7.66 -4.83 -2.00
CA GLU A 33 -8.33 -5.72 -2.94
C GLU A 33 -9.33 -4.89 -3.75
N ASP A 34 -9.26 -4.97 -5.07
CA ASP A 34 -10.16 -4.24 -5.96
C ASP A 34 -11.43 -5.03 -6.33
N LYS A 35 -12.18 -4.53 -7.31
CA LYS A 35 -13.43 -5.14 -7.76
C LYS A 35 -13.23 -6.46 -8.50
N ASP A 36 -12.06 -6.68 -9.07
CA ASP A 36 -11.70 -7.86 -9.85
C ASP A 36 -11.03 -8.93 -8.96
N GLY A 37 -10.71 -8.57 -7.71
CA GLY A 37 -10.10 -9.45 -6.71
C GLY A 37 -8.57 -9.38 -6.71
N ASP A 38 -8.01 -8.42 -7.44
CA ASP A 38 -6.58 -8.18 -7.50
C ASP A 38 -6.12 -7.36 -6.30
N TRP A 39 -4.93 -7.70 -5.79
CA TRP A 39 -4.28 -6.91 -4.75
C TRP A 39 -3.43 -5.82 -5.39
N MET A 40 -3.64 -4.58 -4.99
CA MET A 40 -2.90 -3.41 -5.46
C MET A 40 -2.36 -2.57 -4.30
N LEU A 41 -1.32 -1.77 -4.54
CA LEU A 41 -0.84 -0.82 -3.52
C LEU A 41 -1.78 0.36 -3.41
N VAL A 42 -2.02 0.80 -2.17
CA VAL A 42 -2.81 2.01 -1.94
C VAL A 42 -2.07 3.21 -2.51
N GLY A 43 -2.69 3.87 -3.48
CA GLY A 43 -2.16 5.10 -4.08
C GLY A 43 -1.72 5.01 -5.52
N ASP A 44 -1.71 3.81 -6.11
CA ASP A 44 -1.31 3.59 -7.51
C ASP A 44 -2.32 4.17 -8.51
N VAL A 45 -3.60 4.14 -8.17
CA VAL A 45 -4.69 4.64 -9.02
C VAL A 45 -5.16 6.03 -8.59
N PRO A 46 -6.03 6.71 -9.35
CA PRO A 46 -6.74 7.91 -8.88
C PRO A 46 -7.69 7.61 -7.71
N PHE A 47 -7.87 8.56 -6.79
CA PHE A 47 -8.70 8.39 -5.58
C PHE A 47 -10.13 7.94 -5.90
N LYS A 48 -10.73 8.51 -6.94
CA LYS A 48 -12.07 8.14 -7.35
C LYS A 48 -12.17 6.67 -7.79
N MET A 49 -11.17 6.17 -8.54
CA MET A 49 -11.13 4.76 -8.94
C MET A 49 -10.94 3.85 -7.73
N PHE A 50 -10.08 4.24 -6.78
CA PHE A 50 -9.90 3.52 -5.53
C PHE A 50 -11.19 3.41 -4.72
N VAL A 51 -11.92 4.51 -4.51
CA VAL A 51 -13.19 4.50 -3.76
C VAL A 51 -14.24 3.64 -4.47
N ASP A 52 -14.27 3.67 -5.80
CA ASP A 52 -15.25 2.94 -6.59
C ASP A 52 -14.93 1.42 -6.69
N SER A 53 -13.68 0.99 -6.49
CA SER A 53 -13.26 -0.43 -6.64
C SER A 53 -12.81 -1.13 -5.35
N CYS A 54 -12.40 -0.40 -4.31
CA CYS A 54 -11.81 -0.98 -3.11
C CYS A 54 -12.84 -1.81 -2.32
N LYS A 55 -12.56 -3.10 -2.16
CA LYS A 55 -13.36 -4.01 -1.33
C LYS A 55 -12.77 -4.22 0.07
N ARG A 56 -11.44 -4.26 0.18
CA ARG A 56 -10.74 -4.57 1.43
C ARG A 56 -9.37 -3.92 1.47
N ILE A 57 -8.96 -3.42 2.62
CA ILE A 57 -7.62 -2.86 2.84
C ILE A 57 -6.85 -3.80 3.77
N ARG A 58 -5.56 -4.00 3.50
CA ARG A 58 -4.67 -4.84 4.31
C ARG A 58 -3.29 -4.21 4.45
N LEU A 59 -2.69 -4.41 5.62
CA LEU A 59 -1.26 -4.20 5.82
C LEU A 59 -0.55 -5.53 5.57
N MET A 60 0.26 -5.59 4.52
CA MET A 60 1.06 -6.77 4.18
C MET A 60 2.51 -6.52 4.55
N LYS A 61 3.26 -7.55 4.96
CA LYS A 61 4.72 -7.38 5.07
C LYS A 61 5.28 -7.06 3.68
N SER A 62 6.29 -6.20 3.63
CA SER A 62 6.99 -5.84 2.39
C SER A 62 7.46 -7.07 1.63
N SER A 63 7.92 -8.10 2.35
CA SER A 63 8.33 -9.39 1.82
C SER A 63 7.21 -10.19 1.15
N GLU A 64 5.96 -10.01 1.56
CA GLU A 64 4.78 -10.68 0.98
C GLU A 64 4.22 -9.89 -0.22
N ALA A 65 4.47 -8.58 -0.27
CA ALA A 65 3.97 -7.67 -1.29
C ALA A 65 4.93 -7.47 -2.49
N VAL A 66 6.05 -8.19 -2.54
CA VAL A 66 7.10 -8.03 -3.59
C VAL A 66 6.58 -8.14 -5.02
N ASN A 67 5.52 -8.92 -5.24
CA ASN A 67 4.90 -9.12 -6.57
C ASN A 67 3.78 -8.13 -6.89
N LEU A 68 3.41 -7.27 -5.93
CA LEU A 68 2.37 -6.25 -6.09
C LEU A 68 2.95 -4.89 -6.49
N SER A 69 4.28 -4.84 -6.67
CA SER A 69 5.02 -3.62 -6.99
C SER A 69 4.45 -2.96 -8.24
N PRO A 70 4.32 -1.62 -8.27
CA PRO A 70 3.91 -0.91 -9.46
C PRO A 70 4.95 -1.23 -10.53
N ARG A 71 4.51 -1.66 -11.72
CA ARG A 71 5.41 -1.66 -12.88
C ARG A 71 5.77 -0.21 -13.13
N THR A 72 6.91 0.23 -12.59
CA THR A 72 7.55 1.46 -13.02
C THR A 72 7.93 1.18 -14.47
N SER A 73 7.09 1.63 -15.39
CA SER A 73 7.52 1.86 -16.77
C SER A 73 8.72 2.80 -16.67
N SER A 74 9.93 2.29 -16.89
CA SER A 74 11.06 3.13 -17.29
C SER A 74 10.60 3.99 -18.46
N GLN A 75 10.67 5.31 -18.30
CA GLN A 75 11.02 6.23 -19.37
C GLN A 75 12.17 7.09 -18.90
#